data_AF-A0A1C3EHP9-F1
#
_entry.id   AF-A0A1C3EHP9-F1
#
_cell.length_a   1.000
_cell.length_b   1.000
_cell.length_c   1.000
_cell.angle_alpha   90.00
_cell.angle_beta   90.00
_cell.angle_gamma   90.00
#
_symmetry.space_group_name_H-M   'P 1'
#
loop_
_entity.id
_entity.type
_entity.pdbx_description
1 polymer ?
#
loop_
_entity_poly.entity_id
_entity_poly.type
_entity_poly.pdbx_seq_one_letter_code
_entity_poly.pdbx_strand_id
1 'polypeptide(L)'
;MSPCQNCHAGCCRSFAVSITGADIIRIERELKLNFWDFVCRWEDREGLITRGQAPQFYFDDEPEVPFAICLMHSQSQFFPQSTKCRFLMEGAPDRDFPLGEARCGIYGSRPSACRIFPTRLSSSGQIAEIYDIPSHGRHEQLPIYELCPRPWIPADLDPVQTVEDLVVARFEQLFFQQLARVWNKSPQSWASFPDFIRFVYEKRLIRKTADELEAEIPATIPFFRAA
;
A
#
# COMPACT_ATOMS: atom_id res chain seq x y z
N MET A 1 13.36 19.41 5.63
CA MET A 1 13.93 18.14 5.14
C MET A 1 13.06 17.01 5.67
N SER A 2 12.56 16.17 4.77
CA SER A 2 11.66 15.07 5.14
C SER A 2 12.42 14.02 5.97
N PRO A 3 11.79 13.41 7.01
CA PRO A 3 12.40 12.34 7.82
C PRO A 3 12.98 11.20 6.99
N CYS A 4 12.46 10.97 5.78
CA CYS A 4 12.88 9.88 4.91
C CYS A 4 14.19 10.15 4.15
N GLN A 5 14.66 11.40 4.01
CA GLN A 5 15.78 11.73 3.12
C GLN A 5 17.10 11.06 3.54
N ASN A 6 17.34 10.93 4.84
CA ASN A 6 18.54 10.31 5.41
C ASN A 6 18.18 9.08 6.26
N CYS A 7 17.03 8.46 5.99
CA CYS A 7 16.56 7.32 6.77
C CYS A 7 17.10 6.00 6.20
N HIS A 8 17.41 5.04 7.06
CA HIS A 8 17.79 3.67 6.69
C HIS A 8 16.59 2.79 6.24
N ALA A 9 15.42 3.42 6.08
CA ALA A 9 14.15 2.85 5.61
C ALA A 9 13.63 1.68 6.46
N GLY A 10 13.66 1.82 7.79
CA GLY A 10 13.11 0.82 8.72
C GLY A 10 11.67 0.42 8.40
N CYS A 11 10.81 1.33 7.92
CA CYS A 11 9.46 0.96 7.49
C CYS A 11 9.42 -0.07 6.34
N CYS A 12 10.33 0.04 5.36
CA CYS A 12 10.46 -0.92 4.26
C CYS A 12 11.01 -2.27 4.75
N ARG A 13 11.58 -2.32 5.95
CA ARG A 13 12.16 -3.53 6.52
C ARG A 13 11.24 -4.17 7.53
N SER A 14 10.44 -3.37 8.23
CA SER A 14 9.61 -3.78 9.36
C SER A 14 8.18 -4.16 8.97
N PHE A 15 7.59 -3.56 7.94
CA PHE A 15 6.19 -3.82 7.62
C PHE A 15 6.01 -4.81 6.48
N ALA A 16 5.14 -5.79 6.68
CA ALA A 16 4.48 -6.48 5.58
C ALA A 16 3.49 -5.48 4.94
N VAL A 17 3.93 -4.82 3.86
CA VAL A 17 3.14 -3.76 3.22
C VAL A 17 1.97 -4.37 2.47
N SER A 18 0.76 -4.23 3.01
CA SER A 18 -0.46 -4.62 2.31
C SER A 18 -0.69 -3.76 1.07
N ILE A 19 -1.14 -4.41 0.00
CA ILE A 19 -1.38 -3.77 -1.29
C ILE A 19 -2.80 -4.07 -1.79
N THR A 20 -3.33 -3.15 -2.58
CA THR A 20 -4.64 -3.29 -3.22
C THR A 20 -4.47 -3.73 -4.68
N GLY A 21 -5.56 -4.13 -5.33
CA GLY A 21 -5.52 -4.42 -6.77
C GLY A 21 -5.13 -3.20 -7.63
N ALA A 22 -5.46 -1.97 -7.20
CA ALA A 22 -4.99 -0.76 -7.87
C ALA A 22 -3.46 -0.62 -7.78
N ASP A 23 -2.90 -0.90 -6.60
CA ASP A 23 -1.45 -0.88 -6.41
C ASP A 23 -0.76 -1.94 -7.28
N ILE A 24 -1.33 -3.16 -7.35
CA ILE A 24 -0.84 -4.25 -8.20
C ILE A 24 -0.79 -3.81 -9.66
N ILE A 25 -1.92 -3.35 -10.21
CA ILE A 25 -2.04 -2.97 -11.62
C ILE A 25 -1.12 -1.79 -11.96
N ARG A 26 -1.03 -0.79 -11.08
CA ARG A 26 -0.15 0.35 -11.28
C ARG A 26 1.32 -0.08 -11.32
N ILE A 27 1.75 -0.91 -10.37
CA ILE A 27 3.13 -1.39 -10.28
C ILE A 27 3.49 -2.25 -11.50
N GLU A 28 2.63 -3.20 -11.90
CA GLU A 28 2.84 -4.02 -13.10
C GLU A 28 3.01 -3.12 -14.35
N ARG A 29 2.13 -2.13 -14.52
CA ARG A 29 2.14 -1.25 -15.69
C ARG A 29 3.36 -0.34 -15.76
N GLU A 30 3.71 0.29 -14.64
CA GLU A 30 4.78 1.30 -14.57
C GLU A 30 6.17 0.67 -14.59
N LEU A 31 6.34 -0.48 -13.92
CA LEU A 31 7.65 -1.13 -13.79
C LEU A 31 7.87 -2.29 -14.77
N LYS A 32 6.84 -2.66 -15.54
CA LYS A 32 6.86 -3.81 -16.46
C LYS A 32 7.20 -5.13 -15.75
N LEU A 33 6.72 -5.25 -14.51
CA LEU A 33 6.80 -6.47 -13.72
C LEU A 33 5.51 -7.27 -13.86
N ASN A 34 5.59 -8.57 -13.58
CA ASN A 34 4.41 -9.40 -13.39
C ASN A 34 4.06 -9.48 -11.89
N PHE A 35 2.81 -9.85 -11.58
CA PHE A 35 2.30 -10.06 -10.23
C PHE A 35 3.24 -10.89 -9.34
N TRP A 36 3.77 -12.00 -9.87
CA TRP A 36 4.61 -12.94 -9.13
C TRP A 36 5.99 -12.38 -8.80
N ASP A 37 6.42 -11.31 -9.45
CA ASP A 37 7.70 -10.69 -9.16
C ASP A 37 7.67 -9.98 -7.80
N PHE A 38 6.52 -9.48 -7.35
CA PHE A 38 6.49 -8.58 -6.19
C PHE A 38 5.35 -8.80 -5.19
N VAL A 39 4.36 -9.65 -5.51
CA VAL A 39 3.20 -9.90 -4.63
C VAL A 39 3.30 -11.25 -3.96
N CYS A 40 3.03 -11.29 -2.67
CA CYS A 40 2.86 -12.54 -1.92
C CYS A 40 1.65 -12.47 -1.00
N ARG A 41 1.25 -13.62 -0.48
CA ARG A 41 0.25 -13.75 0.57
C ARG A 41 0.97 -14.01 1.90
N TRP A 42 0.71 -13.17 2.90
CA TRP A 42 1.24 -13.34 4.25
C TRP A 42 0.14 -13.90 5.15
N GLU A 43 0.44 -14.94 5.91
CA GLU A 43 -0.49 -15.42 6.94
C GLU A 43 -0.79 -14.29 7.94
N ASP A 44 -2.07 -14.09 8.24
CA ASP A 44 -2.53 -13.01 9.10
C ASP A 44 -3.56 -13.52 10.13
N ARG A 45 -3.27 -14.65 10.77
CA ARG A 45 -4.19 -15.31 11.73
C ARG A 45 -4.67 -14.40 12.85
N GLU A 46 -3.77 -13.54 13.31
CA GLU A 46 -4.02 -12.61 14.42
C GLU A 46 -4.50 -11.23 13.94
N GLY A 47 -4.60 -11.00 12.62
CA GLY A 47 -4.99 -9.70 12.08
C GLY A 47 -3.95 -8.59 12.29
N LEU A 48 -2.70 -8.93 12.61
CA LEU A 48 -1.65 -7.98 12.94
C LEU A 48 -1.11 -7.21 11.72
N ILE A 49 -1.19 -7.82 10.53
CA ILE A 49 -0.79 -7.20 9.27
C ILE A 49 -1.92 -6.30 8.77
N THR A 50 -3.14 -6.83 8.70
CA THR A 50 -4.27 -6.07 8.17
C THR A 50 -4.78 -5.00 9.13
N ARG A 51 -4.70 -5.23 10.44
CA ARG A 51 -5.18 -4.36 11.53
C ARG A 51 -6.61 -3.86 11.34
N GLY A 52 -7.46 -4.67 10.70
CA GLY A 52 -8.83 -4.31 10.32
C GLY A 52 -8.94 -3.21 9.26
N GLN A 53 -7.82 -2.76 8.68
CA GLN A 53 -7.79 -1.74 7.62
C GLN A 53 -7.74 -2.38 6.23
N ALA A 54 -6.83 -3.33 6.03
CA ALA A 54 -6.79 -4.15 4.82
C ALA A 54 -7.69 -5.40 4.98
N PRO A 55 -8.21 -5.98 3.89
CA PRO A 55 -8.97 -7.22 3.98
C PRO A 55 -8.09 -8.47 4.07
N GLN A 56 -8.65 -9.52 4.63
CA GLN A 56 -8.10 -10.88 4.59
C GLN A 56 -8.76 -11.69 3.46
N PHE A 57 -7.95 -12.48 2.76
CA PHE A 57 -8.36 -13.40 1.72
C PHE A 57 -8.12 -14.84 2.16
N TYR A 58 -9.03 -15.74 1.76
CA TYR A 58 -8.87 -17.18 1.94
C TYR A 58 -8.64 -17.83 0.57
N PHE A 59 -7.93 -18.95 0.54
CA PHE A 59 -7.60 -19.67 -0.70
C PHE A 59 -7.96 -21.16 -0.55
N ASP A 60 -8.19 -21.86 -1.66
CA ASP A 60 -8.66 -23.26 -1.63
C ASP A 60 -7.61 -24.27 -1.13
N ASP A 61 -6.34 -23.93 -1.25
CA ASP A 61 -5.21 -24.72 -0.78
C ASP A 61 -5.01 -24.62 0.73
N GLU A 62 -5.43 -23.52 1.35
CA GLU A 62 -5.36 -23.27 2.79
C GLU A 62 -6.62 -22.53 3.30
N PRO A 63 -7.80 -23.20 3.30
CA PRO A 63 -9.10 -22.53 3.43
C PRO A 63 -9.38 -21.92 4.82
N GLU A 64 -8.69 -22.38 5.86
CA GLU A 64 -8.82 -21.86 7.23
C GLU A 64 -7.80 -20.78 7.56
N VAL A 65 -6.88 -20.49 6.64
CA VAL A 65 -5.78 -19.55 6.87
C VAL A 65 -6.12 -18.21 6.24
N PRO A 66 -6.30 -17.13 7.03
CA PRO A 66 -6.48 -15.80 6.47
C PRO A 66 -5.15 -15.26 5.99
N PHE A 67 -5.14 -14.67 4.80
CA PHE A 67 -3.96 -14.05 4.23
C PHE A 67 -4.17 -12.56 3.93
N ALA A 68 -3.15 -11.76 4.22
CA ALA A 68 -2.98 -10.42 3.70
C ALA A 68 -2.23 -10.45 2.36
N ILE A 69 -2.69 -9.70 1.37
CA ILE A 69 -1.96 -9.54 0.10
C ILE A 69 -0.95 -8.41 0.27
N CYS A 70 0.34 -8.73 0.16
CA CYS A 70 1.42 -7.83 0.51
C CYS A 70 2.55 -7.81 -0.52
N LEU A 71 3.38 -6.78 -0.45
CA LEU A 71 4.66 -6.78 -1.12
C LEU A 71 5.58 -7.89 -0.57
N MET A 72 6.32 -8.52 -1.47
CA MET A 72 7.34 -9.50 -1.11
C MET A 72 8.47 -8.89 -0.31
N HIS A 73 9.00 -9.71 0.60
CA HIS A 73 10.28 -9.46 1.23
C HIS A 73 11.38 -10.30 0.58
N SER A 74 12.59 -9.74 0.50
CA SER A 74 13.81 -10.45 0.15
C SER A 74 14.84 -10.30 1.27
N GLN A 75 15.87 -11.15 1.26
CA GLN A 75 16.97 -11.04 2.21
C GLN A 75 17.72 -9.72 1.99
N SER A 76 18.08 -9.03 3.06
CA SER A 76 18.99 -7.89 2.96
C SER A 76 20.38 -8.33 2.52
N GLN A 77 21.00 -7.55 1.65
CA GLN A 77 22.36 -7.81 1.18
C GLN A 77 23.40 -7.50 2.27
N PHE A 78 23.19 -6.43 3.03
CA PHE A 78 24.16 -5.92 4.01
C PHE A 78 23.84 -6.36 5.44
N PHE A 79 22.64 -6.86 5.69
CA PHE A 79 22.18 -7.32 7.00
C PHE A 79 21.59 -8.73 6.89
N PRO A 80 22.43 -9.79 6.83
CA PRO A 80 22.01 -11.15 6.48
C PRO A 80 21.06 -11.83 7.47
N GLN A 81 20.79 -11.24 8.63
CA GLN A 81 19.79 -11.71 9.60
C GLN A 81 18.45 -10.98 9.45
N SER A 82 18.30 -10.17 8.41
CA SER A 82 17.12 -9.32 8.20
C SER A 82 16.52 -9.47 6.81
N THR A 83 15.24 -9.16 6.71
CA THR A 83 14.53 -9.06 5.44
C THR A 83 14.13 -7.62 5.16
N LYS A 84 13.82 -7.34 3.90
CA LYS A 84 13.37 -6.04 3.43
C LYS A 84 12.32 -6.20 2.34
N CYS A 85 11.48 -5.20 2.17
CA CYS A 85 10.65 -5.06 0.98
C CYS A 85 11.52 -5.21 -0.26
N ARG A 86 11.04 -6.00 -1.24
CA ARG A 86 11.77 -6.29 -2.48
C ARG A 86 12.24 -5.03 -3.21
N PHE A 87 11.49 -3.94 -3.11
CA PHE A 87 11.80 -2.68 -3.78
C PHE A 87 12.75 -1.77 -2.99
N LEU A 88 13.25 -2.20 -1.82
CA LEU A 88 14.23 -1.43 -1.07
C LEU A 88 15.61 -1.55 -1.72
N MET A 89 16.12 -0.43 -2.23
CA MET A 89 17.52 -0.29 -2.61
C MET A 89 18.34 0.02 -1.36
N GLU A 90 19.40 -0.74 -1.15
CA GLU A 90 20.31 -0.59 -0.01
C GLU A 90 21.68 -0.13 -0.49
N GLY A 91 22.30 0.79 0.25
CA GLY A 91 23.72 1.10 0.20
C GLY A 91 24.47 0.36 1.30
N ALA A 92 25.78 0.17 1.09
CA ALA A 92 26.65 -0.40 2.11
C ALA A 92 26.73 0.55 3.33
N PRO A 93 26.78 0.02 4.56
CA PRO A 93 27.06 0.82 5.74
C PRO A 93 28.45 1.47 5.68
N ASP A 94 28.54 2.71 6.14
CA ASP A 94 29.81 3.44 6.28
C ASP A 94 29.81 4.30 7.56
N ARG A 95 30.78 5.22 7.69
CA ARG A 95 30.91 6.08 8.88
C ARG A 95 29.79 7.12 8.99
N ASP A 96 29.29 7.62 7.88
CA ASP A 96 28.28 8.68 7.86
C ASP A 96 26.86 8.07 7.94
N PHE A 97 26.70 6.86 7.39
CA PHE A 97 25.49 6.06 7.40
C PHE A 97 25.78 4.67 8.00
N PRO A 98 25.81 4.53 9.33
CA PRO A 98 26.14 3.28 10.01
C PRO A 98 25.14 2.14 9.77
N LEU A 99 23.93 2.47 9.30
CA LEU A 99 22.90 1.50 8.88
C LEU A 99 22.75 1.41 7.35
N GLY A 100 23.68 2.04 6.61
CA GLY A 100 23.62 2.19 5.17
C GLY A 100 22.59 3.21 4.71
N GLU A 101 22.82 3.76 3.52
CA GLU A 101 21.80 4.53 2.82
C GLU A 101 20.68 3.60 2.34
N ALA A 102 19.45 4.10 2.28
CA ALA A 102 18.32 3.32 1.83
C ALA A 102 17.33 4.19 1.07
N ARG A 103 16.79 3.66 -0.04
CA ARG A 103 15.78 4.37 -0.83
C ARG A 103 14.77 3.40 -1.44
N CYS A 104 13.52 3.86 -1.52
CA CYS A 104 12.47 3.11 -2.21
C CYS A 104 12.73 3.17 -3.73
N GLY A 105 12.92 2.01 -4.36
CA GLY A 105 13.13 1.93 -5.81
C GLY A 105 11.88 2.16 -6.65
N ILE A 106 10.72 2.28 -6.02
CA ILE A 106 9.45 2.52 -6.67
C ILE A 106 8.76 3.77 -6.11
N TYR A 107 9.53 4.80 -5.71
CA TYR A 107 9.01 5.95 -4.95
C TYR A 107 7.77 6.60 -5.59
N GLY A 108 7.76 6.75 -6.93
CA GLY A 108 6.62 7.27 -7.69
C GLY A 108 5.42 6.31 -7.81
N SER A 109 5.68 5.01 -7.71
CA SER A 109 4.67 3.94 -7.84
C SER A 109 4.28 3.31 -6.50
N ARG A 110 4.75 3.89 -5.37
CA ARG A 110 4.60 3.33 -4.02
C ARG A 110 3.16 2.94 -3.73
N PRO A 111 2.91 1.76 -3.12
CA PRO A 111 1.57 1.37 -2.73
C PRO A 111 0.88 2.41 -1.85
N SER A 112 -0.44 2.40 -1.86
CA SER A 112 -1.26 3.36 -1.11
C SER A 112 -0.93 3.34 0.39
N ALA A 113 -0.71 2.16 0.97
CA ALA A 113 -0.25 2.01 2.35
C ALA A 113 1.08 2.74 2.64
N CYS A 114 2.00 2.77 1.68
CA CYS A 114 3.28 3.49 1.83
C CYS A 114 3.14 5.00 1.64
N ARG A 115 2.22 5.46 0.77
CA ARG A 115 2.02 6.90 0.51
C ARG A 115 1.35 7.60 1.68
N ILE A 116 0.39 6.93 2.32
CA ILE A 116 -0.34 7.51 3.45
C ILE A 116 0.42 7.41 4.77
N PHE A 117 1.52 6.66 4.85
CA PHE A 117 2.35 6.60 6.07
C PHE A 117 3.05 7.96 6.32
N PRO A 118 2.97 8.56 7.53
CA PRO A 118 2.42 8.06 8.78
C PRO A 118 1.12 8.77 9.21
N THR A 119 0.19 8.88 8.28
CA THR A 119 -1.07 9.61 8.47
C THR A 119 -2.28 8.71 8.40
N ARG A 120 -3.38 9.21 8.94
CA ARG A 120 -4.73 8.65 8.81
C ARG A 120 -5.73 9.78 8.66
N LEU A 121 -6.94 9.46 8.21
CA LEU A 121 -8.06 10.39 8.33
C LEU A 121 -8.57 10.38 9.77
N SER A 122 -8.88 11.56 10.27
CA SER A 122 -9.70 11.79 11.47
C SER A 122 -11.07 11.10 11.36
N SER A 123 -11.77 10.98 12.49
CA SER A 123 -13.12 10.38 12.54
C SER A 123 -14.14 11.09 11.64
N SER A 124 -14.00 12.40 11.41
CA SER A 124 -14.82 13.17 10.47
C SER A 124 -14.49 12.88 8.99
N GLY A 125 -13.33 12.31 8.71
CA GLY A 125 -12.84 12.07 7.35
C GLY A 125 -12.31 13.31 6.65
N GLN A 126 -12.19 14.46 7.33
CA GLN A 126 -11.84 15.74 6.70
C GLN A 126 -10.41 16.21 7.01
N ILE A 127 -9.84 15.76 8.13
CA ILE A 127 -8.53 16.18 8.61
C ILE A 127 -7.57 14.98 8.55
N ALA A 128 -6.36 15.21 8.03
CA ALA A 128 -5.25 14.26 8.15
C ALA A 128 -4.61 14.38 9.54
N GLU A 129 -4.49 13.26 10.23
CA GLU A 129 -3.82 13.14 11.53
C GLU A 129 -2.52 12.35 11.34
N ILE A 130 -1.43 12.82 11.95
CA ILE A 130 -0.18 12.07 12.08
C ILE A 130 -0.33 11.15 13.27
N TYR A 131 -0.08 9.85 13.12
CA TYR A 131 -0.06 8.95 14.26
C TYR A 131 1.32 8.85 14.89
N ASP A 132 1.34 8.56 16.19
CA ASP A 132 2.57 8.23 16.90
C ASP A 132 3.13 6.91 16.37
N ILE A 133 4.32 6.98 15.79
CA ILE A 133 5.00 5.83 15.23
C ILE A 133 5.82 5.20 16.35
N PRO A 134 5.64 3.91 16.65
CA PRO A 134 6.48 3.22 17.62
C PRO A 134 7.94 3.18 17.14
N SER A 135 8.88 2.88 18.04
CA SER A 135 10.29 2.72 17.63
C SER A 135 10.46 1.53 16.67
N HIS A 136 9.70 0.45 16.86
CA HIS A 136 9.76 -0.75 16.04
C HIS A 136 8.38 -1.20 15.56
N GLY A 137 8.33 -1.75 14.34
CA GLY A 137 7.13 -2.36 13.77
C GLY A 137 7.04 -3.88 13.93
N ARG A 138 8.09 -4.51 14.45
CA ARG A 138 8.23 -5.97 14.62
C ARG A 138 8.64 -6.32 16.05
N HIS A 139 8.50 -7.61 16.39
CA HIS A 139 9.00 -8.12 17.67
C HIS A 139 10.53 -8.09 17.74
N GLU A 140 11.22 -8.40 16.64
CA GLU A 140 12.67 -8.34 16.56
C GLU A 140 13.18 -6.90 16.74
N GLN A 141 14.08 -6.73 17.71
CA GLN A 141 14.66 -5.42 18.08
C GLN A 141 16.01 -5.19 17.39
N LEU A 142 16.12 -5.51 16.09
CA LEU A 142 17.34 -5.19 15.34
C LEU A 142 17.34 -3.69 15.01
N PRO A 143 18.48 -2.97 15.16
CA PRO A 143 18.55 -1.54 14.86
C PRO A 143 18.09 -1.18 13.44
N ILE A 144 18.29 -2.10 12.48
CA ILE A 144 17.88 -1.92 11.08
C ILE A 144 16.35 -1.93 10.88
N TYR A 145 15.59 -2.30 11.92
CA TYR A 145 14.12 -2.29 11.95
C TYR A 145 13.54 -1.09 12.70
N GLU A 146 14.38 -0.23 13.27
CA GLU A 146 13.95 1.03 13.88
C GLU A 146 13.24 1.89 12.83
N LEU A 147 12.05 2.38 13.13
CA LEU A 147 11.21 2.97 12.10
C LEU A 147 11.71 4.35 11.66
N CYS A 148 11.31 5.40 12.38
CA CYS A 148 11.61 6.77 11.99
C CYS A 148 12.70 7.33 12.89
N PRO A 149 13.70 8.05 12.33
CA PRO A 149 14.81 8.61 13.11
C PRO A 149 14.36 9.71 14.08
N ARG A 150 13.19 10.31 13.82
CA ARG A 150 12.51 11.25 14.70
C ARG A 150 10.98 11.17 14.50
N PRO A 151 10.19 11.69 15.44
CA PRO A 151 8.76 11.90 15.24
C PRO A 151 8.47 12.80 14.03
N TRP A 152 7.34 12.55 13.38
CA TRP A 152 6.84 13.36 12.28
C TRP A 152 6.09 14.58 12.80
N ILE A 153 6.26 15.71 12.11
CA ILE A 153 5.53 16.95 12.39
C ILE A 153 4.75 17.40 11.16
N PRO A 154 3.70 18.22 11.29
CA PRO A 154 2.91 18.70 10.16
C PRO A 154 3.75 19.34 9.03
N ALA A 155 4.84 20.02 9.37
CA ALA A 155 5.74 20.65 8.40
C ALA A 155 6.52 19.64 7.51
N ASP A 156 6.50 18.35 7.83
CA ASP A 156 7.13 17.29 7.02
C ASP A 156 6.25 16.81 5.87
N LEU A 157 4.98 17.21 5.85
CA LEU A 157 3.95 16.68 4.96
C LEU A 157 3.35 17.81 4.13
N ASP A 158 3.02 17.48 2.87
CA ASP A 158 2.23 18.37 2.03
C ASP A 158 0.75 18.24 2.42
N PRO A 159 0.08 19.31 2.88
CA PRO A 159 -1.29 19.20 3.41
C PRO A 159 -2.33 18.85 2.35
N VAL A 160 -2.08 19.14 1.07
CA VAL A 160 -3.01 18.84 -0.03
C VAL A 160 -2.79 17.40 -0.49
N GLN A 161 -1.55 17.07 -0.86
CA GLN A 161 -1.21 15.74 -1.37
C GLN A 161 -1.49 14.64 -0.34
N THR A 162 -1.25 14.91 0.94
CA THR A 162 -1.51 13.95 2.02
C THR A 162 -3.00 13.61 2.11
N VAL A 163 -3.88 14.60 2.02
CA VAL A 163 -5.34 14.37 2.08
C VAL A 163 -5.81 13.64 0.83
N GLU A 164 -5.31 14.00 -0.35
CA GLU A 164 -5.61 13.30 -1.60
C GLU A 164 -5.23 11.82 -1.53
N ASP A 165 -4.00 11.51 -1.09
CA ASP A 165 -3.52 10.15 -0.94
C ASP A 165 -4.37 9.36 0.06
N LEU A 166 -4.76 9.97 1.17
CA LEU A 166 -5.62 9.37 2.18
C LEU A 166 -7.03 9.06 1.65
N VAL A 167 -7.63 9.99 0.90
CA VAL A 167 -8.97 9.81 0.32
C VAL A 167 -8.94 8.69 -0.73
N VAL A 168 -7.95 8.72 -1.63
CA VAL A 168 -7.78 7.67 -2.64
C VAL A 168 -7.53 6.31 -1.98
N ALA A 169 -6.65 6.25 -0.98
CA ALA A 169 -6.36 5.02 -0.26
C ALA A 169 -7.61 4.47 0.46
N ARG A 170 -8.41 5.32 1.12
CA ARG A 170 -9.65 4.90 1.78
C ARG A 170 -10.66 4.37 0.77
N PHE A 171 -10.88 5.07 -0.34
CA PHE A 171 -11.80 4.64 -1.37
C PHE A 171 -11.40 3.28 -1.94
N GLU A 172 -10.11 3.11 -2.23
CA GLU A 172 -9.57 1.86 -2.75
C GLU A 172 -9.65 0.73 -1.73
N GLN A 173 -9.30 0.97 -0.47
CA GLN A 173 -9.43 -0.03 0.60
C GLN A 173 -10.87 -0.52 0.76
N LEU A 174 -11.86 0.38 0.73
CA LEU A 174 -13.27 0.02 0.81
C LEU A 174 -13.69 -0.90 -0.34
N PHE A 175 -13.27 -0.60 -1.56
CA PHE A 175 -13.53 -1.50 -2.69
C PHE A 175 -12.82 -2.84 -2.48
N PHE A 176 -11.54 -2.83 -2.10
CA PHE A 176 -10.77 -4.05 -1.95
C PHE A 176 -11.35 -4.97 -0.85
N GLN A 177 -11.92 -4.38 0.20
CA GLN A 177 -12.71 -5.10 1.22
C GLN A 177 -13.96 -5.76 0.64
N GLN A 178 -14.70 -5.06 -0.24
CA GLN A 178 -15.84 -5.66 -0.94
C GLN A 178 -15.38 -6.81 -1.85
N LEU A 179 -14.24 -6.63 -2.51
CA LEU A 179 -13.68 -7.64 -3.39
C LEU A 179 -13.30 -8.92 -2.62
N ALA A 180 -12.67 -8.77 -1.46
CA ALA A 180 -12.37 -9.89 -0.58
C ALA A 180 -13.63 -10.62 -0.14
N ARG A 181 -14.73 -9.92 0.17
CA ARG A 181 -16.02 -10.56 0.49
C ARG A 181 -16.57 -11.38 -0.67
N VAL A 182 -16.38 -10.94 -1.91
CA VAL A 182 -16.81 -11.68 -3.10
C VAL A 182 -15.93 -12.91 -3.31
N TRP A 183 -14.61 -12.75 -3.26
CA TRP A 183 -13.64 -13.84 -3.37
C TRP A 183 -13.87 -14.91 -2.30
N ASN A 184 -14.00 -14.51 -1.03
CA ASN A 184 -14.13 -15.41 0.11
C ASN A 184 -15.44 -16.22 0.14
N LYS A 185 -16.43 -15.92 -0.71
CA LYS A 185 -17.63 -16.76 -0.86
C LYS A 185 -17.33 -18.08 -1.57
N SER A 186 -16.35 -18.07 -2.48
CA SER A 186 -15.89 -19.26 -3.18
C SER A 186 -14.39 -19.09 -3.47
N PRO A 187 -13.54 -19.25 -2.44
CA PRO A 187 -12.09 -19.17 -2.58
C PRO A 187 -11.60 -20.04 -3.72
N GLN A 188 -10.68 -19.51 -4.51
CA GLN A 188 -10.00 -20.23 -5.57
C GLN A 188 -8.52 -20.35 -5.24
N SER A 189 -7.78 -21.06 -6.10
CA SER A 189 -6.34 -21.17 -5.98
C SER A 189 -5.63 -19.81 -6.03
N TRP A 190 -4.51 -19.72 -5.34
CA TRP A 190 -3.63 -18.56 -5.41
C TRP A 190 -3.22 -18.22 -6.84
N ALA A 191 -3.01 -19.25 -7.67
CA ALA A 191 -2.67 -19.10 -9.09
C ALA A 191 -3.72 -18.31 -9.89
N SER A 192 -5.00 -18.38 -9.50
CA SER A 192 -6.11 -17.68 -10.17
C SER A 192 -6.31 -16.24 -9.67
N PHE A 193 -5.67 -15.85 -8.57
CA PHE A 193 -5.88 -14.53 -7.95
C PHE A 193 -5.50 -13.35 -8.86
N PRO A 194 -4.38 -13.36 -9.61
CA PRO A 194 -4.02 -12.22 -10.46
C PRO A 194 -5.04 -11.95 -11.57
N ASP A 195 -5.58 -13.02 -12.17
CA ASP A 195 -6.55 -12.91 -13.24
C ASP A 195 -7.90 -12.41 -12.73
N PHE A 196 -8.28 -12.82 -11.52
CA PHE A 196 -9.43 -12.26 -10.82
C PHE A 196 -9.29 -10.76 -10.57
N ILE A 197 -8.12 -10.31 -10.06
CA ILE A 197 -7.85 -8.88 -9.85
C ILE A 197 -7.94 -8.11 -11.17
N ARG A 198 -7.27 -8.59 -12.23
CA ARG A 198 -7.31 -7.94 -13.55
C ARG A 198 -8.73 -7.82 -14.08
N PHE A 199 -9.49 -8.92 -14.08
CA PHE A 199 -10.87 -8.96 -14.56
C PHE A 199 -11.75 -7.91 -13.87
N VAL A 200 -11.68 -7.83 -12.53
CA VAL A 200 -12.53 -6.91 -11.75
C VAL A 200 -12.17 -5.46 -12.04
N TYR A 201 -10.88 -5.14 -12.12
CA TYR A 201 -10.44 -3.76 -12.30
C TYR A 201 -10.61 -3.25 -13.73
N GLU A 202 -10.49 -4.12 -14.73
CA GLU A 202 -10.85 -3.77 -16.12
C GLU A 202 -12.32 -3.36 -16.24
N LYS A 203 -13.20 -3.95 -15.42
CA LYS A 203 -14.63 -3.64 -15.41
C LYS A 203 -15.01 -2.44 -14.54
N ARG A 204 -14.06 -1.79 -13.85
CA ARG A 204 -14.33 -0.56 -13.08
C ARG A 204 -14.57 0.66 -13.96
N LEU A 205 -14.15 0.62 -15.23
CA LEU A 205 -14.40 1.68 -16.20
C LEU A 205 -15.55 1.26 -17.10
N ILE A 206 -16.69 1.96 -16.97
CA ILE A 206 -17.87 1.72 -17.79
C ILE A 206 -18.03 2.90 -18.73
N ARG A 207 -18.11 2.62 -20.03
CA ARG A 207 -18.50 3.62 -21.02
C ARG A 207 -20.03 3.63 -21.09
N LYS A 208 -20.65 4.71 -20.60
CA LYS A 208 -22.06 4.99 -20.85
C LYS A 208 -22.27 5.56 -22.26
N THR A 209 -23.46 5.35 -22.81
CA THR A 209 -23.87 5.99 -24.08
C THR A 209 -24.20 7.47 -23.86
N ALA A 210 -24.32 8.24 -24.95
CA ALA A 210 -24.74 9.65 -24.84
C ALA A 210 -26.12 9.78 -24.19
N ASP A 211 -27.05 8.91 -24.56
CA ASP A 211 -28.42 8.89 -24.05
C ASP A 211 -28.48 8.59 -22.53
N GLU A 212 -27.60 7.71 -22.02
CA GLU A 212 -27.49 7.40 -20.59
C GLU A 212 -26.88 8.56 -19.78
N LEU A 213 -26.01 9.37 -20.40
CA LEU A 213 -25.38 10.54 -19.77
C LEU A 213 -26.32 11.74 -19.72
N GLU A 214 -27.20 11.92 -20.72
CA GLU A 214 -28.20 13.00 -20.73
C GLU A 214 -29.31 12.79 -19.69
N ALA A 215 -29.60 11.54 -19.33
CA ALA A 215 -30.58 11.19 -18.30
C ALA A 215 -30.07 11.41 -16.86
N GLU A 216 -28.75 11.42 -16.65
CA GLU A 216 -28.13 11.72 -15.36
C GLU A 216 -27.77 13.21 -15.30
N ILE A 217 -28.54 14.01 -14.54
CA ILE A 217 -28.16 15.41 -14.28
C ILE A 217 -26.78 15.38 -13.62
N PRO A 218 -25.72 15.91 -14.26
CA PRO A 218 -24.42 15.83 -13.67
C PRO A 218 -24.39 16.74 -12.45
N ALA A 219 -23.91 16.22 -11.32
CA ALA A 219 -23.40 17.04 -10.22
C ALA A 219 -22.05 17.66 -10.63
N THR A 220 -22.04 18.38 -11.74
CA THR A 220 -20.92 19.23 -12.15
C THR A 220 -21.38 20.67 -12.10
N ILE A 221 -20.49 21.57 -11.71
CA ILE A 221 -20.74 23.00 -11.86
C ILE A 221 -20.94 23.23 -13.36
N PRO A 222 -22.12 23.69 -13.81
CA PRO A 222 -22.37 23.86 -15.23
C PRO A 222 -21.45 24.96 -15.75
N PHE A 223 -20.46 24.58 -16.55
CA PHE A 223 -19.78 25.55 -17.41
C PHE A 223 -20.75 25.89 -18.54
N PHE A 224 -21.40 27.05 -18.43
CA PHE A 224 -22.17 27.60 -19.54
C PHE A 224 -21.23 27.75 -20.73
N ARG A 225 -21.54 27.09 -21.84
CA ARG A 225 -20.94 27.43 -23.14
C ARG A 225 -21.39 28.85 -23.47
N ALA A 226 -20.44 29.78 -23.56
CA ALA A 226 -20.71 31.10 -24.12
C ALA A 226 -21.19 30.91 -25.56
N ALA A 227 -22.33 31.53 -25.89
CA ALA A 227 -22.92 31.56 -27.23
C ALA A 227 -22.04 32.34 -28.20
#